data_AF-A0A7C1B6U0-F1
#
_entry.id   AF-A0A7C1B6U0-F1
#
_cell.length_a   1.000
_cell.length_b   1.000
_cell.length_c   1.000
_cell.angle_alpha   90.00
_cell.angle_beta   90.00
_cell.angle_gamma   90.00
#
_symmetry.space_group_name_H-M   'P 1'
#
loop_
_entity.id
_entity.type
_entity.pdbx_description
1 polymer ?
#
loop_
_entity_poly.entity_id
_entity_poly.type
_entity_poly.pdbx_seq_one_letter_code
_entity_poly.pdbx_strand_id
1 'polypeptide(L)' 'MEKRLKDIANNPLAVGKRLRGPYRDKLSERLNRRFRIIFSIPRECEVLIEDLYHRDIAYR' A
#
# COMPACT_ATOMS: atom_id res chain seq x y z
N MET A 1 -13.07 5.66 -0.82
CA MET A 1 -11.60 5.84 -0.85
C MET A 1 -11.09 6.28 0.53
N GLU A 2 -11.69 7.33 1.09
CA GLU A 2 -11.35 7.88 2.41
C GLU A 2 -11.24 6.85 3.54
N LYS A 3 -12.20 5.92 3.68
CA LYS A 3 -12.13 4.85 4.69
C LYS A 3 -10.84 4.03 4.62
N ARG A 4 -10.41 3.65 3.41
CA ARG A 4 -9.20 2.84 3.24
C ARG A 4 -7.93 3.61 3.53
N LEU A 5 -7.87 4.89 3.17
CA LEU A 5 -6.75 5.74 3.52
C LEU A 5 -6.66 5.93 5.04
N LYS A 6 -7.80 6.11 5.73
CA LYS A 6 -7.87 6.12 7.20
C LYS A 6 -7.40 4.80 7.82
N ASP A 7 -7.83 3.66 7.26
CA ASP A 7 -7.41 2.34 7.74
C ASP A 7 -5.88 2.15 7.61
N ILE A 8 -5.30 2.57 6.47
CA ILE A 8 -3.85 2.52 6.22
C ILE A 8 -3.10 3.45 7.18
N ALA A 9 -3.56 4.69 7.38
CA ALA A 9 -2.90 5.64 8.28
C ALA A 9 -2.91 5.14 9.73
N ASN A 10 -4.04 4.61 10.20
CA ASN A 10 -4.19 4.22 11.61
C ASN A 10 -3.52 2.86 11.93
N ASN A 11 -3.52 1.91 10.99
CA ASN A 11 -3.04 0.54 11.24
C ASN A 11 -2.30 -0.07 10.03
N PRO A 12 -1.23 0.57 9.53
CA PRO A 12 -0.62 0.24 8.24
C PRO A 12 -0.10 -1.20 8.17
N LEU A 13 0.47 -1.72 9.25
CA LEU A 13 1.00 -3.09 9.33
C LEU A 13 -0.09 -4.16 9.42
N ALA A 14 -1.28 -3.82 9.91
CA ALA A 14 -2.40 -4.75 10.01
C ALA A 14 -3.14 -4.91 8.68
N VAL A 15 -3.25 -3.82 7.91
CA VAL A 15 -3.98 -3.81 6.64
C VAL A 15 -3.08 -4.12 5.44
N GLY A 16 -1.82 -3.67 5.46
CA GLY A 16 -0.88 -3.88 4.36
C GLY A 16 -0.32 -5.31 4.32
N LYS A 17 -0.01 -5.78 3.11
CA LYS A 17 0.80 -7.00 2.90
C LYS A 17 2.18 -6.61 2.40
N ARG A 18 3.22 -7.11 3.06
CA ARG A 18 4.62 -6.84 2.67
C ARG A 18 4.90 -7.46 1.31
N LEU A 19 5.47 -6.66 0.40
CA LEU A 19 5.91 -7.13 -0.90
C LEU A 19 7.22 -7.95 -0.76
N ARG A 20 7.62 -8.64 -1.82
CA ARG A 20 8.83 -9.46 -1.85
C ARG A 20 9.78 -8.97 -2.95
N GLY A 21 10.99 -9.51 -2.97
CA GLY A 21 11.99 -9.19 -3.99
C GLY A 21 12.48 -7.74 -3.88
N PRO A 22 12.63 -7.01 -5.01
CA PRO A 22 13.12 -5.63 -5.02
C PRO A 22 12.31 -4.65 -4.18
N TYR A 23 11.04 -4.94 -3.87
CA TYR A 23 10.12 -4.08 -3.13
C TYR A 23 9.87 -4.55 -1.68
N ARG A 24 10.76 -5.35 -1.10
CA ARG A 24 10.58 -5.99 0.22
C ARG A 24 10.37 -5.04 1.42
N ASP A 25 10.73 -3.79 1.24
CA ASP A 25 10.57 -2.67 2.18
C ASP A 25 9.18 -2.01 2.09
N LYS A 26 8.40 -2.32 1.06
CA LYS A 26 7.08 -1.73 0.80
C LYS A 26 5.93 -2.66 1.18
N LEU A 27 4.76 -2.04 1.37
CA LEU A 27 3.49 -2.68 1.66
C LEU A 27 2.51 -2.44 0.50
N SER A 28 1.61 -3.38 0.29
CA SER A 28 0.50 -3.26 -0.64
C SER A 28 -0.83 -3.47 0.07
N GLU A 29 -1.79 -2.59 -0.18
CA GLU A 29 -3.19 -2.81 0.23
C GLU A 29 -4.12 -2.66 -0.97
N ARG A 30 -5.15 -3.52 -0.98
CA ARG A 30 -6.18 -3.50 -2.02
C ARG A 30 -7.24 -2.45 -1.69
N LEU A 31 -7.35 -1.44 -2.55
CA LEU A 31 -8.43 -0.44 -2.47
C LEU A 31 -9.77 -1.03 -2.89
N ASN A 32 -9.80 -1.74 -4.02
CA ASN A 32 -11.00 -2.36 -4.58
C ASN A 32 -10.63 -3.48 -5.58
N ARG A 33 -11.56 -3.96 -6.42
CA ARG A 33 -11.30 -5.00 -7.43
C ARG A 33 -10.26 -4.61 -8.48
N ARG A 34 -10.05 -3.32 -8.72
CA ARG A 34 -9.22 -2.79 -9.79
C ARG A 34 -7.93 -2.16 -9.30
N PHE A 35 -7.88 -1.63 -8.09
CA PHE A 35 -6.73 -0.84 -7.64
C PHE A 35 -6.03 -1.38 -6.40
N ARG A 36 -4.71 -1.18 -6.36
CA ARG A 36 -3.85 -1.42 -5.20
C ARG A 36 -3.02 -0.18 -4.91
N ILE A 37 -2.85 0.15 -3.63
CA ILE A 37 -1.93 1.16 -3.16
C ILE A 37 -0.63 0.47 -2.78
N ILE A 38 0.50 1.08 -3.14
CA ILE A 38 1.83 0.76 -2.59
C ILE A 38 2.24 1.88 -1.65
N PHE A 39 2.70 1.51 -0.47
CA PHE A 39 3.10 2.47 0.56
C PHE A 39 4.25 1.94 1.41
N SER A 40 4.98 2.85 2.04
CA SER A 40 6.04 2.57 3.00
C SER A 40 5.77 3.27 4.33
N ILE A 41 6.57 2.90 5.35
CA ILE A 41 6.51 3.46 6.71
C ILE A 41 7.94 3.93 7.04
N PRO A 42 8.37 5.08 6.51
CA PRO A 42 9.70 5.62 6.77
C PRO A 42 9.78 6.16 8.22
N ARG A 43 10.96 6.63 8.66
CA ARG A 43 11.10 7.17 10.04
C ARG A 43 10.55 8.59 10.14
N GLU A 44 10.53 9.28 9.01
CA GLU A 44 10.19 10.69 8.86
C GLU A 44 8.68 10.93 8.80
N CYS A 45 7.88 9.91 8.48
CA CYS A 45 6.42 9.97 8.50
C CYS A 45 5.78 8.60 8.77
N GLU A 46 4.55 8.60 9.30
CA GLU A 46 3.85 7.37 9.69
C GLU A 46 3.50 6.47 8.49
N VAL A 47 3.11 7.07 7.36
CA VAL A 47 2.83 6.36 6.10
C VAL A 47 3.17 7.26 4.93
N LEU A 48 3.92 6.74 3.97
CA LEU A 48 4.14 7.36 2.67
C LEU A 48 3.44 6.55 1.58
N ILE A 49 2.47 7.15 0.91
CA ILE A 49 1.86 6.56 -0.29
C ILE A 49 2.81 6.79 -1.46
N GLU A 50 3.33 5.70 -2.02
CA GLU A 50 4.31 5.78 -3.12
C GLU A 50 3.65 5.67 -4.49
N ASP A 51 2.62 4.82 -4.62
CA ASP A 51 2.00 4.56 -5.92
C ASP A 51 0.58 4.00 -5.80
N LEU A 52 -0.17 4.11 -6.90
CA LEU A 52 -1.50 3.58 -7.10
C LEU A 52 -1.57 2.82 -8.44
N TYR A 53 -1.59 1.49 -8.36
CA TYR A 53 -1.63 0.65 -9.56
C TYR A 53 -3.04 0.15 -9.89
N HIS A 54 -3.36 0.11 -11.18
CA HIS A 54 -4.42 -0.75 -11.70
C HIS A 54 -3.93 -2.21 -11.71
N ARG A 55 -4.80 -3.15 -11.34
CA ARG A 55 -4.49 -4.58 -11.17
C ARG A 55 -3.83 -5.19 -12.41
N ASP A 56 -4.29 -4.79 -13.59
CA ASP A 56 -3.80 -5.34 -14.86
C ASP A 56 -2.37 -4.89 -15.18
N ILE A 57 -1.88 -3.84 -14.52
CA ILE A 57 -0.51 -3.35 -14.61
C ILE A 57 0.34 -3.93 -13.47
N ALA A 58 -0.21 -4.03 -12.26
CA ALA A 58 0.50 -4.48 -11.06
C ALA A 58 1.01 -5.94 -11.11
N TYR A 59 0.47 -6.76 -12.00
CA TYR A 59 0.81 -8.19 -12.13
C TYR A 59 1.39 -8.57 -13.49
N ARG A 60 1.69 -7.59 -14.34
CA ARG A 60 2.53 -7.79 -15.52
C ARG A 60 3.99 -7.68 -15.12
#